data_AF-A0A519E8E4-F1
#
_entry.id   AF-A0A519E8E4-F1
#
_cell.length_a   1.000
_cell.length_b   1.000
_cell.length_c   1.000
_cell.angle_alpha   90.00
_cell.angle_beta   90.00
_cell.angle_gamma   90.00
#
_symmetry.space_group_name_H-M   'P 1'
#
loop_
_entity.id
_entity.type
_entity.pdbx_description
1 polymer ?
#
loop_
_entity_poly.entity_id
_entity_poly.type
_entity_poly.pdbx_seq_one_letter_code
_entity_poly.pdbx_strand_id
1 'polypeptide(L)'
;VFRPNAKAHLASLAALCERHGLIALLPTDDCAGAADAPLARRIYDSNTQMLRRADGVLADLQEWRGHEPDSGTAFEVGFAAALELPIVAYGAPQACYADRVAQTRACERDALGMLRECDSRMAVEDFGMPLNLMLGCSAVLVNSEEEAIAMLAAMLRQGPASSRKGTFDSWLQARVLDYNARKVSS
;
A
#
# COMPACT_ATOMS: atom_id res chain seq x y z
N VAL A 1 -6.18 1.51 11.47
CA VAL A 1 -6.37 2.12 12.82
C VAL A 1 -7.69 2.85 13.02
N PHE A 2 -8.36 3.36 11.98
CA PHE A 2 -9.59 4.17 12.14
C PHE A 2 -10.91 3.37 12.29
N ARG A 3 -10.86 2.04 12.19
CA ARG A 3 -12.06 1.19 12.36
C ARG A 3 -12.54 1.29 13.82
N PRO A 4 -13.86 1.31 14.09
CA PRO A 4 -14.38 1.29 15.46
C PRO A 4 -13.86 0.09 16.29
N ASN A 5 -13.59 -1.03 15.62
CA ASN A 5 -13.03 -2.25 16.18
C ASN A 5 -11.54 -2.44 15.85
N ALA A 6 -10.76 -1.36 15.68
CA ALA A 6 -9.37 -1.42 15.23
C ALA A 6 -8.51 -2.41 16.03
N LYS A 7 -8.63 -2.44 17.36
CA LYS A 7 -7.89 -3.37 18.22
C LYS A 7 -8.16 -4.84 17.89
N ALA A 8 -9.44 -5.20 17.72
CA ALA A 8 -9.83 -6.57 17.38
C ALA A 8 -9.36 -6.96 15.97
N HIS A 9 -9.46 -6.03 15.02
CA HIS A 9 -8.99 -6.23 13.65
C HIS A 9 -7.46 -6.45 13.59
N LEU A 10 -6.68 -5.59 14.25
CA LEU A 10 -5.22 -5.72 14.32
C LEU A 10 -4.80 -7.02 15.04
N ALA A 11 -5.52 -7.42 16.10
CA ALA A 11 -5.28 -8.70 16.77
C ALA A 11 -5.53 -9.92 15.85
N SER A 12 -6.58 -9.87 15.01
CA SER A 12 -6.84 -10.90 13.99
C SER A 12 -5.70 -10.99 12.97
N LEU A 13 -5.21 -9.86 12.48
CA LEU A 13 -4.08 -9.81 11.54
C LEU A 13 -2.80 -10.34 12.17
N ALA A 14 -2.52 -9.97 13.43
CA ALA A 14 -1.37 -10.50 14.17
C ALA A 14 -1.45 -12.03 14.32
N ALA A 15 -2.61 -12.56 14.72
CA ALA A 15 -2.82 -14.00 14.81
C ALA A 15 -2.67 -14.72 13.46
N LEU A 16 -2.99 -14.05 12.34
CA LEU A 16 -2.78 -14.58 11.00
C LEU A 16 -1.30 -14.56 10.60
N CYS A 17 -0.57 -13.48 10.89
CA CYS A 17 0.88 -13.42 10.74
C CYS A 17 1.59 -14.56 11.51
N GLU A 18 1.20 -14.81 12.76
CA GLU A 18 1.77 -15.87 13.60
C GLU A 18 1.60 -17.26 12.97
N ARG A 19 0.44 -17.55 12.35
CA ARG A 19 0.22 -18.82 11.62
C ARG A 19 1.18 -19.02 10.45
N HIS A 20 1.75 -17.95 9.92
CA HIS A 20 2.75 -17.98 8.85
C HIS A 20 4.19 -17.84 9.35
N GLY A 21 4.42 -17.85 10.67
CA GLY A 21 5.74 -17.71 11.29
C GLY A 21 6.27 -16.28 11.27
N LEU A 22 5.40 -15.29 11.13
CA LEU A 22 5.75 -13.87 11.14
C LEU A 22 5.41 -13.24 12.49
N ILE A 23 6.15 -12.20 12.85
CA ILE A 23 5.87 -11.36 14.01
C ILE A 23 5.27 -10.05 13.50
N ALA A 24 4.03 -9.74 13.91
CA ALA A 24 3.37 -8.52 13.49
C ALA A 24 3.88 -7.31 14.29
N LEU A 25 4.32 -6.27 13.59
CA LEU A 25 4.57 -4.94 14.15
C LEU A 25 3.32 -4.09 13.93
N LEU A 26 2.52 -3.89 14.98
CA LEU A 26 1.27 -3.14 14.90
C LEU A 26 1.50 -1.66 15.25
N PRO A 27 0.94 -0.69 14.49
CA PRO A 27 1.07 0.72 14.81
C PRO A 27 0.64 1.00 16.25
N THR A 28 1.47 1.74 16.99
CA THR A 28 1.26 1.93 18.43
C THR A 28 0.06 2.82 18.68
N ASP A 29 -0.87 2.33 19.50
CA ASP A 29 -2.09 3.02 19.92
C ASP A 29 -1.85 3.86 21.19
N ASP A 30 -0.61 4.26 21.48
CA ASP A 30 -0.25 5.04 22.68
C ASP A 30 -0.69 6.50 22.53
N CYS A 31 -2.00 6.64 22.37
CA CYS A 31 -2.77 7.87 22.29
C CYS A 31 -3.10 8.41 23.70
N ALA A 32 -2.38 7.94 24.74
CA ALA A 32 -2.59 8.43 26.10
C ALA A 32 -2.11 9.89 26.19
N GLY A 33 -3.06 10.81 26.24
CA GLY A 33 -2.79 12.25 26.34
C GLY A 33 -3.77 13.11 25.55
N ALA A 34 -3.56 14.43 25.60
CA ALA A 34 -4.28 15.35 24.72
C ALA A 34 -3.81 15.14 23.27
N ALA A 35 -4.73 15.28 22.31
CA ALA A 35 -4.40 15.28 20.89
C ALA A 35 -3.65 16.57 20.51
N ASP A 36 -2.35 16.59 20.80
CA ASP A 36 -1.47 17.73 20.60
C ASP A 36 -0.28 17.40 19.67
N ALA A 37 0.47 18.44 19.27
CA ALA A 37 1.62 18.27 18.38
C ALA A 37 2.70 17.32 18.96
N PRO A 38 3.05 17.35 20.27
CA PRO A 38 3.93 16.37 20.88
C PRO A 38 3.46 14.92 20.74
N LEU A 39 2.17 14.63 20.98
CA LEU A 39 1.63 13.28 20.79
C LEU A 39 1.73 12.83 19.33
N ALA A 40 1.36 13.70 18.39
CA ALA A 40 1.48 13.41 16.96
C ALA A 40 2.93 13.08 16.56
N ARG A 41 3.91 13.82 17.08
CA ARG A 41 5.33 13.54 16.82
C ARG A 41 5.78 12.20 17.39
N ARG A 42 5.36 11.84 18.61
CA ARG A 42 5.68 10.53 19.21
C ARG A 42 5.10 9.37 18.40
N ILE A 43 3.86 9.48 17.93
CA ILE A 43 3.22 8.45 17.10
C ILE A 43 4.00 8.31 15.78
N TYR A 44 4.32 9.42 15.11
CA TYR A 44 5.12 9.42 13.89
C TYR A 44 6.51 8.76 14.10
N ASP A 45 7.22 9.13 15.15
CA ASP A 45 8.55 8.58 15.46
C ASP A 45 8.45 7.07 15.78
N SER A 46 7.40 6.64 16.48
CA SER A 46 7.14 5.22 16.79
C SER A 46 6.87 4.40 15.52
N ASN A 47 5.95 4.84 14.66
CA ASN A 47 5.62 4.13 13.42
C ASN A 47 6.83 4.06 12.47
N THR A 48 7.55 5.16 12.28
CA THR A 48 8.75 5.16 11.42
C THR A 48 9.88 4.31 12.00
N GLN A 49 10.04 4.24 13.32
CA GLN A 49 10.99 3.32 13.94
C GLN A 49 10.59 1.85 13.73
N MET A 50 9.30 1.52 13.75
CA MET A 50 8.84 0.16 13.43
C MET A 50 9.17 -0.20 11.98
N LEU A 51 8.88 0.69 11.01
CA LEU A 51 9.23 0.46 9.60
C LEU A 51 10.73 0.20 9.41
N ARG A 52 11.60 0.93 10.11
CA ARG A 52 13.06 0.71 10.07
C ARG A 52 13.51 -0.65 10.61
N ARG A 53 12.69 -1.32 11.42
CA ARG A 53 12.99 -2.62 12.03
C ARG A 53 12.21 -3.76 11.37
N ALA A 54 11.31 -3.44 10.43
CA ALA A 54 10.50 -4.43 9.74
C ALA A 54 11.32 -5.12 8.65
N ASP A 55 11.01 -6.39 8.40
CA ASP A 55 11.56 -7.14 7.26
C ASP A 55 10.68 -7.01 6.00
N GLY A 56 9.46 -6.52 6.15
CA GLY A 56 8.47 -6.35 5.08
C GLY A 56 7.23 -5.60 5.56
N VAL A 57 6.41 -5.13 4.63
CA VAL A 57 5.22 -4.33 4.91
C VAL A 57 3.97 -4.94 4.30
N LEU A 58 2.92 -4.99 5.12
CA LEU A 58 1.56 -5.31 4.73
C LEU A 58 0.74 -4.01 4.76
N ALA A 59 0.15 -3.60 3.63
CA ALA A 59 -0.61 -2.35 3.53
C ALA A 59 -2.09 -2.57 3.17
N ASP A 60 -3.00 -1.98 3.95
CA ASP A 60 -4.42 -1.85 3.61
C ASP A 60 -4.62 -0.61 2.72
N LEU A 61 -4.82 -0.82 1.42
CA LEU A 61 -4.99 0.23 0.43
C LEU A 61 -6.45 0.37 -0.04
N GLN A 62 -7.41 0.08 0.85
CA GLN A 62 -8.82 0.38 0.60
C GLN A 62 -9.06 1.88 0.40
N GLU A 63 -10.12 2.20 -0.34
CA GLU A 63 -10.59 3.58 -0.53
C GLU A 63 -10.87 4.26 0.83
N TRP A 64 -10.30 5.44 1.02
CA TRP A 64 -10.42 6.21 2.25
C TRP A 64 -10.75 7.67 1.96
N ARG A 65 -11.99 8.07 2.27
CA ARG A 65 -12.51 9.44 2.06
C ARG A 65 -12.43 9.92 0.60
N GLY A 66 -12.43 8.99 -0.35
CA GLY A 66 -12.30 9.22 -1.79
C GLY A 66 -11.84 7.94 -2.50
N HIS A 67 -11.37 8.06 -3.74
CA HIS A 67 -10.86 6.92 -4.53
C HIS A 67 -9.41 6.54 -4.22
N GLU A 68 -8.77 7.27 -3.31
CA GLU A 68 -7.39 7.05 -2.90
C GLU A 68 -7.31 6.36 -1.54
N PRO A 69 -6.20 5.65 -1.25
CA PRO A 69 -5.92 5.12 0.07
C PRO A 69 -5.68 6.21 1.11
N ASP A 70 -5.62 5.79 2.37
CA ASP A 70 -5.20 6.67 3.46
C ASP A 70 -3.79 7.23 3.20
N SER A 71 -3.64 8.56 3.34
CA SER A 71 -2.36 9.23 3.08
C SER A 71 -1.27 8.85 4.09
N GLY A 72 -1.64 8.48 5.31
CA GLY A 72 -0.72 7.91 6.29
C GLY A 72 -0.14 6.58 5.80
N THR A 73 -1.01 5.68 5.35
CA THR A 73 -0.62 4.39 4.77
C THR A 73 0.22 4.57 3.49
N ALA A 74 -0.13 5.54 2.62
CA ALA A 74 0.66 5.85 1.43
C ALA A 74 2.08 6.35 1.78
N PHE A 75 2.23 7.16 2.84
CA PHE A 75 3.53 7.57 3.36
C PHE A 75 4.34 6.36 3.85
N GLU A 76 3.72 5.44 4.58
CA GLU A 76 4.38 4.23 5.11
C GLU A 76 4.83 3.30 3.97
N VAL A 77 4.03 3.15 2.91
CA VAL A 77 4.41 2.43 1.68
C VAL A 77 5.62 3.08 1.00
N GLY A 78 5.60 4.40 0.81
CA GLY A 78 6.73 5.12 0.22
C GLY A 78 8.01 5.00 1.06
N PHE A 79 7.87 5.07 2.38
CA PHE A 79 8.99 4.88 3.32
C PHE A 79 9.57 3.47 3.24
N ALA A 80 8.71 2.45 3.19
CA ALA A 80 9.12 1.06 3.04
C ALA A 80 9.80 0.80 1.69
N ALA A 81 9.31 1.42 0.61
CA ALA A 81 9.90 1.31 -0.72
C ALA A 81 11.32 1.92 -0.73
N ALA A 82 11.51 3.05 -0.05
CA ALA A 82 12.83 3.67 0.11
C ALA A 82 13.81 2.86 0.98
N LEU A 83 13.29 1.97 1.84
CA LEU A 83 14.08 1.00 2.61
C LEU A 83 14.29 -0.32 1.88
N GLU A 84 13.81 -0.45 0.63
CA GLU A 84 13.87 -1.68 -0.16
C GLU A 84 13.17 -2.88 0.51
N LEU A 85 12.15 -2.61 1.34
CA LEU A 85 11.37 -3.67 1.97
C LEU A 85 10.37 -4.26 0.96
N PRO A 86 10.12 -5.58 1.00
CA PRO A 86 9.01 -6.17 0.26
C PRO A 86 7.68 -5.63 0.79
N ILE A 87 6.84 -5.14 -0.13
CA ILE A 87 5.52 -4.60 0.18
C ILE A 87 4.44 -5.45 -0.52
N VAL A 88 3.50 -5.95 0.27
CA VAL A 88 2.29 -6.59 -0.24
C VAL A 88 1.09 -5.81 0.27
N ALA A 89 0.17 -5.46 -0.61
CA ALA A 89 -1.00 -4.67 -0.28
C ALA A 89 -2.29 -5.40 -0.66
N TYR A 90 -3.32 -5.18 0.16
CA TYR A 90 -4.68 -5.68 -0.07
C TYR A 90 -5.68 -4.52 0.00
N GLY A 91 -6.95 -4.79 -0.29
CA GLY A 91 -8.02 -3.79 -0.19
C GLY A 91 -8.10 -2.81 -1.38
N ALA A 92 -7.07 -2.76 -2.23
CA ALA A 92 -7.10 -2.00 -3.47
C ALA A 92 -8.30 -2.43 -4.34
N PRO A 93 -9.06 -1.48 -4.92
CA PRO A 93 -10.16 -1.82 -5.83
C PRO A 93 -9.68 -2.63 -7.04
N GLN A 94 -10.56 -3.42 -7.64
CA GLN A 94 -10.21 -4.18 -8.86
C GLN A 94 -10.26 -3.32 -10.12
N ALA A 95 -11.20 -2.37 -10.19
CA ALA A 95 -11.33 -1.46 -11.32
C ALA A 95 -10.15 -0.47 -11.36
N CYS A 96 -9.76 -0.02 -12.56
CA CYS A 96 -8.70 0.97 -12.68
C CYS A 96 -9.10 2.32 -12.08
N TYR A 97 -8.12 3.13 -11.68
CA TYR A 97 -8.34 4.41 -11.01
C TYR A 97 -9.14 5.40 -11.87
N ALA A 98 -8.76 5.55 -13.15
CA ALA A 98 -9.42 6.44 -14.09
C ALA A 98 -10.93 6.14 -14.23
N ASP A 99 -11.31 4.87 -14.35
CA ASP A 99 -12.71 4.47 -14.44
C ASP A 99 -13.49 4.85 -13.18
N ARG A 100 -12.90 4.63 -11.99
CA ARG A 100 -13.58 4.97 -10.72
C ARG A 100 -13.77 6.48 -10.58
N VAL A 101 -12.77 7.27 -10.94
CA VAL A 101 -12.87 8.73 -10.92
C VAL A 101 -13.93 9.23 -11.92
N ALA A 102 -13.95 8.69 -13.14
CA ALA A 102 -14.93 9.06 -14.16
C ALA A 102 -16.39 8.68 -13.80
N GLN A 103 -16.59 7.74 -12.88
CA GLN A 103 -17.92 7.38 -12.36
C GLN A 103 -18.47 8.39 -11.35
N THR A 104 -17.61 9.14 -10.65
CA THR A 104 -18.03 10.08 -9.60
C THR A 104 -17.76 11.54 -9.95
N ARG A 105 -16.96 11.80 -10.99
CA ARG A 105 -16.59 13.14 -11.46
C ARG A 105 -16.75 13.24 -12.98
N ALA A 106 -17.22 14.40 -13.44
CA ALA A 106 -17.21 14.72 -14.86
C ALA A 106 -15.75 14.82 -15.35
N CYS A 107 -15.39 13.95 -16.29
CA CYS A 107 -14.05 13.90 -16.88
C CYS A 107 -14.14 13.89 -18.40
N GLU A 108 -13.12 14.47 -19.05
CA GLU A 108 -12.96 14.46 -20.50
C GLU A 108 -11.49 14.23 -20.85
N ARG A 109 -11.21 13.74 -22.07
CA ARG A 109 -9.84 13.69 -22.58
C ARG A 109 -9.48 15.04 -23.20
N ASP A 110 -8.32 15.57 -22.84
CA ASP A 110 -7.79 16.77 -23.49
C ASP A 110 -7.23 16.47 -24.90
N ALA A 111 -6.71 17.50 -25.56
CA ALA A 111 -6.14 17.39 -26.91
C ALA A 111 -4.93 16.43 -27.01
N LEU A 112 -4.32 16.07 -25.89
CA LEU A 112 -3.22 15.10 -25.80
C LEU A 112 -3.71 13.70 -25.39
N GLY A 113 -5.02 13.51 -25.24
CA GLY A 113 -5.63 12.26 -24.82
C GLY A 113 -5.59 12.01 -23.30
N MET A 114 -5.09 12.96 -22.51
CA MET A 114 -5.02 12.83 -21.06
C MET A 114 -6.40 13.03 -20.45
N LEU A 115 -6.82 12.10 -19.60
CA LEU A 115 -8.07 12.25 -18.86
C LEU A 115 -7.92 13.38 -17.84
N ARG A 116 -8.87 14.32 -17.84
CA ARG A 116 -8.91 15.46 -16.92
C ARG A 116 -10.29 15.63 -16.35
N GLU A 117 -10.34 16.02 -15.08
CA GLU A 117 -11.57 16.49 -14.46
C GLU A 117 -12.03 17.79 -15.13
N CYS A 118 -13.32 17.90 -15.44
CA CYS A 118 -13.88 19.07 -16.10
C CYS A 118 -13.75 20.33 -15.23
N ASP A 119 -14.03 20.21 -13.93
CA ASP A 119 -14.07 21.35 -13.00
C ASP A 119 -12.67 21.84 -12.62
N SER A 120 -11.82 20.93 -12.14
CA SER A 120 -10.49 21.27 -11.61
C SER A 120 -9.42 21.38 -12.70
N ARG A 121 -9.68 20.81 -13.89
CA ARG A 121 -8.71 20.61 -15.00
C ARG A 121 -7.51 19.75 -14.61
N MET A 122 -7.52 19.13 -13.43
CA MET A 122 -6.48 18.25 -12.96
C MET A 122 -6.49 16.96 -13.78
N ALA A 123 -5.28 16.46 -14.05
CA ALA A 123 -5.11 15.18 -14.73
C ALA A 123 -5.50 14.03 -13.81
N VAL A 124 -6.11 13.00 -14.40
CA VAL A 124 -6.41 11.73 -13.75
C VAL A 124 -5.47 10.68 -14.33
N GLU A 125 -4.76 9.97 -13.46
CA GLU A 125 -3.85 8.90 -13.89
C GLU A 125 -4.64 7.75 -14.53
N ASP A 126 -4.26 7.37 -15.75
CA ASP A 126 -4.94 6.35 -16.56
C ASP A 126 -3.93 5.32 -17.05
N PHE A 127 -3.18 4.73 -16.11
CA PHE A 127 -2.18 3.69 -16.38
C PHE A 127 -2.78 2.27 -16.34
N GLY A 128 -4.11 2.15 -16.31
CA GLY A 128 -4.80 0.87 -16.10
C GLY A 128 -4.60 0.27 -14.70
N MET A 129 -3.94 0.99 -13.78
CA MET A 129 -3.71 0.57 -12.41
C MET A 129 -4.89 0.95 -11.51
N PRO A 130 -5.16 0.20 -10.43
CA PRO A 130 -6.26 0.50 -9.52
C PRO A 130 -5.98 1.70 -8.62
N LEU A 131 -4.72 2.11 -8.45
CA LEU A 131 -4.31 3.18 -7.54
C LEU A 131 -3.31 4.10 -8.26
N ASN A 132 -2.95 5.20 -7.62
CA ASN A 132 -1.82 6.03 -8.04
C ASN A 132 -0.59 5.19 -8.39
N LEU A 133 0.11 5.57 -9.47
CA LEU A 133 1.24 4.81 -10.02
C LEU A 133 2.32 4.52 -8.96
N MET A 134 2.56 5.43 -8.01
CA MET A 134 3.60 5.25 -7.00
C MET A 134 3.28 4.06 -6.08
N LEU A 135 2.00 3.83 -5.80
CA LEU A 135 1.54 2.69 -4.99
C LEU A 135 1.42 1.43 -5.86
N GLY A 136 0.84 1.55 -7.06
CA GLY A 136 0.68 0.42 -7.99
C GLY A 136 1.99 -0.20 -8.47
N CYS A 137 3.07 0.60 -8.52
CA CYS A 137 4.41 0.13 -8.88
C CYS A 137 5.23 -0.37 -7.70
N SER A 138 4.91 0.01 -6.46
CA SER A 138 5.75 -0.30 -5.28
C SER A 138 5.25 -1.49 -4.46
N ALA A 139 4.00 -1.92 -4.66
CA ALA A 139 3.39 -3.00 -3.90
C ALA A 139 2.78 -4.10 -4.80
N VAL A 140 2.93 -5.35 -4.37
CA VAL A 140 2.18 -6.48 -4.95
C VAL A 140 0.73 -6.40 -4.47
N LEU A 141 -0.22 -6.27 -5.40
CA LEU A 141 -1.63 -6.04 -5.06
C LEU A 141 -2.45 -7.34 -5.09
N VAL A 142 -2.89 -7.80 -3.92
CA VAL A 142 -3.65 -9.03 -3.75
C VAL A 142 -5.09 -8.76 -3.28
N ASN A 143 -5.92 -9.80 -3.22
CA ASN A 143 -7.36 -9.62 -3.01
C ASN A 143 -7.80 -9.70 -1.54
N SER A 144 -6.99 -10.29 -0.66
CA SER A 144 -7.34 -10.43 0.75
C SER A 144 -6.13 -10.33 1.69
N GLU A 145 -6.43 -10.14 2.97
CA GLU A 145 -5.47 -10.11 4.08
C GLU A 145 -4.68 -11.42 4.17
N GLU A 146 -5.37 -12.55 4.01
CA GLU A 146 -4.77 -13.89 4.03
C GLU A 146 -3.81 -14.11 2.87
N GLU A 147 -4.21 -13.75 1.66
CA GLU A 147 -3.34 -13.83 0.48
C GLU A 147 -2.10 -12.95 0.67
N ALA A 148 -2.30 -11.75 1.23
CA ALA A 148 -1.25 -10.77 1.42
C ALA A 148 -0.20 -11.24 2.41
N ILE A 149 -0.64 -11.76 3.56
CA ILE A 149 0.26 -12.30 4.60
C ILE A 149 0.97 -13.56 4.10
N ALA A 150 0.27 -14.46 3.40
CA ALA A 150 0.87 -15.67 2.84
C ALA A 150 1.96 -15.33 1.80
N MET A 151 1.69 -14.37 0.91
CA MET A 151 2.62 -13.88 -0.10
C MET A 151 3.84 -13.21 0.55
N LEU A 152 3.63 -12.31 1.51
CA LEU A 152 4.72 -11.65 2.22
C LEU A 152 5.61 -12.67 2.95
N ALA A 153 5.01 -13.64 3.65
CA ALA A 153 5.74 -14.71 4.30
C ALA A 153 6.56 -15.55 3.30
N ALA A 154 6.03 -15.79 2.10
CA ALA A 154 6.75 -16.50 1.04
C ALA A 154 7.94 -15.68 0.51
N MET A 155 7.78 -14.36 0.35
CA MET A 155 8.87 -13.46 -0.04
C MET A 155 10.00 -13.45 1.00
N LEU A 156 9.65 -13.36 2.29
CA LEU A 156 10.62 -13.33 3.38
C LEU A 156 11.39 -14.65 3.54
N ARG A 157 10.73 -15.81 3.34
CA ARG A 157 11.37 -17.13 3.37
C ARG A 157 12.38 -17.36 2.24
N GLN A 158 12.18 -16.72 1.09
CA GLN A 158 13.11 -16.84 -0.03
C GLN A 158 14.42 -16.07 0.21
N GLY A 159 14.50 -15.29 1.31
CA GLY A 159 15.65 -14.47 1.69
C GLY A 159 15.88 -13.31 0.70
N PRO A 160 16.63 -12.28 1.11
CA PRO A 160 17.19 -11.36 0.13
C PRO A 160 18.10 -12.19 -0.77
N ALA A 161 17.92 -12.11 -2.09
CA ALA A 161 18.91 -12.58 -3.05
C ALA A 161 20.17 -11.72 -2.89
N SER A 162 20.96 -11.97 -1.85
CA SER A 162 22.25 -11.35 -1.61
C SER A 162 23.22 -11.82 -2.70
N SER A 163 23.11 -11.24 -3.90
CA SER A 163 24.19 -11.19 -4.91
C SER A 163 23.81 -10.60 -6.26
N ARG A 164 22.53 -10.34 -6.60
CA ARG A 164 22.27 -9.61 -7.84
C ARG A 164 22.33 -8.12 -7.56
N LYS A 165 23.55 -7.56 -7.69
CA LYS A 165 23.73 -6.18 -8.15
C LYS A 165 23.02 -6.03 -9.51
N GLY A 166 21.71 -5.88 -9.45
CA GLY A 166 20.81 -5.46 -10.50
C GLY A 166 19.90 -4.50 -9.78
N THR A 167 19.95 -3.25 -10.18
CA THR A 167 19.28 -2.09 -9.59
C THR A 167 17.87 -2.42 -9.06
N PHE A 168 17.46 -1.74 -7.99
CA PHE A 168 16.09 -1.63 -7.46
C PHE A 168 15.01 -1.83 -8.53
N ASP A 169 15.20 -1.21 -9.70
CA ASP A 169 14.35 -1.35 -10.89
C ASP A 169 14.11 -2.80 -11.33
N SER A 170 15.14 -3.65 -11.42
CA SER A 170 15.00 -5.01 -11.94
C SER A 170 14.18 -5.93 -11.02
N TRP A 171 14.27 -5.74 -9.70
CA TRP A 171 13.50 -6.53 -8.73
C TRP A 171 12.04 -6.04 -8.67
N LEU A 172 11.84 -4.72 -8.57
CA LEU A 172 10.53 -4.10 -8.51
C LEU A 172 9.74 -4.37 -9.80
N GLN A 173 10.38 -4.19 -10.96
CA GLN A 173 9.78 -4.39 -12.27
C GLN A 173 9.41 -5.85 -12.53
N ALA A 174 10.32 -6.80 -12.28
CA ALA A 174 10.08 -8.21 -12.58
C ALA A 174 9.08 -8.90 -11.61
N ARG A 175 8.82 -8.34 -10.43
CA ARG A 175 7.92 -8.97 -9.45
C ARG A 175 6.65 -8.20 -9.19
N VAL A 176 6.71 -6.87 -9.07
CA VAL A 176 5.51 -6.07 -8.81
C VAL A 176 4.75 -5.82 -10.10
N LEU A 177 5.41 -5.26 -11.12
CA LEU A 177 4.74 -4.92 -12.37
C LEU A 177 4.30 -6.16 -13.15
N ASP A 178 5.16 -7.19 -13.26
CA ASP A 178 4.79 -8.46 -13.92
C ASP A 178 3.63 -9.17 -13.22
N TYR A 179 3.59 -9.18 -11.89
CA TYR A 179 2.48 -9.79 -11.14
C TYR A 179 1.18 -9.02 -11.37
N ASN A 180 1.21 -7.69 -11.21
CA ASN A 180 0.05 -6.83 -11.38
C ASN A 180 -0.46 -6.87 -12.84
N ALA A 181 0.43 -6.91 -13.83
CA ALA A 181 0.06 -7.00 -15.25
C ALA A 181 -0.66 -8.31 -15.62
N ARG A 182 -0.23 -9.44 -15.05
CA ARG A 182 -0.90 -10.75 -15.26
C ARG A 182 -2.31 -10.77 -14.69
N LYS A 183 -2.52 -10.09 -13.56
CA LYS A 183 -3.82 -10.00 -12.88
C LYS A 183 -4.83 -9.12 -13.64
N VAL A 184 -4.37 -8.05 -14.28
CA VAL A 184 -5.23 -7.18 -15.11
C VAL A 184 -5.66 -7.87 -16.42
N SER A 185 -4.91 -8.87 -16.88
CA SER A 185 -5.17 -9.58 -18.14
C SER A 185 -6.07 -10.82 -18.01
N SER A 186 -6.51 -11.17 -16.79
CA SER A 186 -7.32 -12.35 -16.47
C SER A 186 -8.73 -11.95 -16.01
#